data_AF-A0A0R3Q9V6-F1
#
_entry.id   AF-A0A0R3Q9V6-F1
#
_cell.length_a   1.000
_cell.length_b   1.000
_cell.length_c   1.000
_cell.angle_alpha   90.00
_cell.angle_beta   90.00
_cell.angle_gamma   90.00
#
_symmetry.space_group_name_H-M   'P 1'
#
loop_
_entity.id
_entity.type
_entity.pdbx_description
1 polymer ?
#
loop_
_entity_poly.entity_id
_entity_poly.type
_entity_poly.pdbx_seq_one_letter_code
_entity_poly.pdbx_strand_id
1 'polypeptide(L)'
;MSSSFHLFDVYKFRLAINFRLIIFQIYLADYLPQNRNELSRWANGKSAFDWTPALKMIASVEGSGWLQLEEMEQYTKSKIRSIFHCNCHNKPSISAPKILQNNFDIVVTILCLEYCCSSEMEYKEAVRNVVDQVKPGGWFVMGGVLEETWCSFGGRKFTCLYLTENLLFEALREANLLVDDDQSCIYYCAQGIFLICCKKQI
;
A
#
# COMPACT_ATOMS: atom_id res chain seq x y z
N MET A 1 9.58 -20.51 -2.23
CA MET A 1 8.40 -19.97 -1.52
C MET A 1 8.06 -18.64 -2.17
N SER A 2 6.83 -18.51 -2.67
CA SER A 2 6.39 -17.42 -3.55
C SER A 2 5.72 -16.31 -2.75
N SER A 3 6.24 -15.08 -2.84
CA SER A 3 5.69 -13.91 -2.15
C SER A 3 4.83 -13.04 -3.05
N SER A 4 3.64 -12.72 -2.56
CA SER A 4 2.55 -11.99 -3.22
C SER A 4 2.22 -10.69 -2.44
N PHE A 5 1.80 -9.61 -3.13
CA PHE A 5 1.53 -8.25 -2.58
C PHE A 5 0.14 -7.71 -2.94
N HIS A 6 -0.39 -6.73 -2.19
CA HIS A 6 -1.63 -5.96 -2.46
C HIS A 6 -1.46 -4.47 -2.11
N LEU A 7 -2.15 -3.55 -2.82
CA LEU A 7 -1.84 -2.11 -2.73
C LEU A 7 -2.92 -1.09 -3.20
N PHE A 8 -3.31 -0.10 -2.38
CA PHE A 8 -4.24 1.04 -2.66
C PHE A 8 -3.52 2.41 -2.89
N ASP A 9 -4.18 3.33 -3.63
CA ASP A 9 -3.87 4.72 -4.04
C ASP A 9 -2.74 5.06 -5.06
N VAL A 10 -2.86 6.21 -5.75
CA VAL A 10 -2.12 6.80 -6.90
C VAL A 10 -0.58 6.65 -6.87
N TYR A 11 0.01 6.31 -5.73
CA TYR A 11 1.44 6.01 -5.55
C TYR A 11 1.84 4.54 -5.81
N LYS A 12 0.92 3.70 -6.32
CA LYS A 12 1.17 2.24 -6.47
C LYS A 12 2.41 1.86 -7.25
N PHE A 13 2.66 2.64 -8.29
CA PHE A 13 3.81 2.49 -9.16
C PHE A 13 5.09 2.60 -8.36
N ARG A 14 5.23 3.68 -7.58
CA ARG A 14 6.42 3.96 -6.76
C ARG A 14 6.65 2.84 -5.76
N LEU A 15 5.60 2.37 -5.11
CA LEU A 15 5.70 1.30 -4.11
C LEU A 15 6.12 -0.02 -4.75
N ALA A 16 5.51 -0.43 -5.87
CA ALA A 16 5.92 -1.61 -6.61
C ALA A 16 7.42 -1.58 -7.00
N ILE A 17 7.92 -0.39 -7.39
CA ILE A 17 9.33 -0.19 -7.74
C ILE A 17 10.24 -0.31 -6.52
N ASN A 18 9.91 0.29 -5.37
CA ASN A 18 10.73 0.18 -4.14
C ASN A 18 10.89 -1.27 -3.68
N PHE A 19 9.84 -2.06 -3.88
CA PHE A 19 9.79 -3.47 -3.48
C PHE A 19 10.40 -4.42 -4.51
N ARG A 20 10.77 -3.92 -5.70
CA ARG A 20 11.17 -4.76 -6.83
C ARG A 20 12.36 -5.66 -6.54
N LEU A 21 13.30 -5.30 -5.67
CA LEU A 21 14.51 -6.09 -5.45
C LEU A 21 14.31 -7.25 -4.48
N ILE A 22 13.31 -7.16 -3.60
CA ILE A 22 13.12 -8.13 -2.50
C ILE A 22 11.96 -9.10 -2.72
N ILE A 23 11.18 -8.91 -3.79
CA ILE A 23 9.90 -9.63 -4.01
C ILE A 23 9.85 -10.29 -5.37
N PHE A 24 9.11 -11.40 -5.48
CA PHE A 24 8.98 -12.17 -6.72
C PHE A 24 7.66 -11.93 -7.47
N GLN A 25 6.56 -11.67 -6.75
CA GLN A 25 5.24 -11.48 -7.35
C GLN A 25 4.53 -10.28 -6.74
N ILE A 26 4.04 -9.40 -7.59
CA ILE A 26 3.34 -8.17 -7.21
C ILE A 26 1.90 -8.29 -7.68
N TYR A 27 0.94 -8.03 -6.78
CA TYR A 27 -0.44 -7.81 -7.16
C TYR A 27 -0.85 -6.41 -6.70
N LEU A 28 -1.54 -5.69 -7.57
CA LEU A 28 -1.98 -4.32 -7.31
C LEU A 28 -3.49 -4.35 -7.11
N ALA A 29 -4.07 -3.40 -6.38
CA ALA A 29 -5.53 -3.41 -6.21
C ALA A 29 -6.15 -2.05 -5.91
N ASP A 30 -7.12 -1.59 -6.68
CA ASP A 30 -7.80 -0.31 -6.41
C ASP A 30 -9.31 -0.51 -6.30
N TYR A 31 -9.99 0.40 -5.61
CA TYR A 31 -11.45 0.46 -5.59
C TYR A 31 -12.01 1.09 -6.88
N LEU A 32 -11.33 2.11 -7.41
CA LEU A 32 -11.80 2.84 -8.58
C LEU A 32 -11.39 2.16 -9.90
N PRO A 33 -12.34 1.92 -10.83
CA PRO A 33 -12.03 1.28 -12.10
C PRO A 33 -11.03 2.08 -12.94
N GLN A 34 -11.09 3.42 -12.92
CA GLN A 34 -10.14 4.27 -13.65
C GLN A 34 -8.70 4.09 -13.16
N ASN A 35 -8.48 3.93 -11.85
CA ASN A 35 -7.16 3.68 -11.29
C ASN A 35 -6.65 2.31 -11.72
N ARG A 36 -7.49 1.27 -11.66
CA ARG A 36 -7.13 -0.07 -12.16
C ARG A 36 -6.80 -0.07 -13.65
N ASN A 37 -7.53 0.69 -14.45
CA ASN A 37 -7.26 0.85 -15.87
C ASN A 37 -5.89 1.49 -16.09
N GLU A 38 -5.52 2.52 -15.34
CA GLU A 38 -4.22 3.16 -15.46
C GLU A 38 -3.06 2.24 -15.03
N LEU A 39 -3.24 1.48 -13.93
CA LEU A 39 -2.28 0.45 -13.52
C LEU A 39 -2.08 -0.59 -14.62
N SER A 40 -3.17 -1.01 -15.27
CA SER A 40 -3.12 -1.96 -16.38
C SER A 40 -2.41 -1.35 -17.59
N ARG A 41 -2.71 -0.10 -17.95
CA ARG A 41 -2.02 0.59 -19.03
C ARG A 41 -0.52 0.65 -18.77
N TRP A 42 -0.10 1.08 -17.59
CA TRP A 42 1.31 1.11 -17.22
C TRP A 42 1.97 -0.25 -17.25
N ALA A 43 1.37 -1.27 -16.62
CA ALA A 43 1.90 -2.64 -16.60
C ALA A 43 2.12 -3.20 -18.02
N ASN A 44 1.31 -2.76 -18.98
CA ASN A 44 1.39 -3.13 -20.39
C ASN A 44 2.17 -2.15 -21.27
N GLY A 45 2.86 -1.15 -20.71
CA GLY A 45 3.62 -0.15 -21.48
C GLY A 45 2.77 0.83 -22.30
N LYS A 46 1.50 1.01 -21.93
CA LYS A 46 0.50 1.86 -22.60
C LYS A 46 0.07 3.09 -21.79
N SER A 47 0.69 3.34 -20.64
CA SER A 47 0.43 4.53 -19.82
C SER A 47 0.94 5.77 -20.56
N ALA A 48 0.16 6.85 -20.51
CA ALA A 48 0.56 8.15 -21.05
C ALA A 48 1.26 9.03 -20.00
N PHE A 49 1.26 8.60 -18.73
CA PHE A 49 1.88 9.34 -17.65
C PHE A 49 3.40 9.09 -17.65
N ASP A 50 4.18 10.17 -17.58
CA ASP A 50 5.64 10.07 -17.47
C ASP A 50 6.05 9.72 -16.03
N TRP A 51 6.44 8.46 -15.82
CA TRP A 51 6.92 7.96 -14.54
C TRP A 51 8.39 8.28 -14.26
N THR A 52 9.12 8.84 -15.23
CA THR A 52 10.57 9.12 -15.12
C THR A 52 10.96 9.94 -13.90
N PRO A 53 10.24 11.02 -13.51
CA PRO A 53 10.59 11.79 -12.32
C PRO A 53 10.53 10.96 -11.04
N ALA A 54 9.55 10.07 -10.93
CA ALA A 54 9.42 9.17 -9.79
C ALA A 54 10.51 8.09 -9.80
N LEU A 55 10.82 7.52 -10.97
CA LEU A 55 11.91 6.56 -11.14
C LEU A 55 13.25 7.17 -10.72
N LYS A 56 13.54 8.41 -11.13
CA LYS A 56 14.76 9.14 -10.74
C LYS A 56 14.88 9.34 -9.24
N MET A 57 13.78 9.68 -8.58
CA MET A 57 13.75 9.87 -7.13
C MET A 57 14.12 8.57 -6.40
N ILE A 58 13.51 7.45 -6.80
CA ILE A 58 13.77 6.14 -6.21
C ILE A 58 15.22 5.72 -6.48
N ALA A 59 15.67 5.81 -7.74
CA ALA A 59 17.04 5.47 -8.10
C ALA A 59 18.08 6.28 -7.31
N SER A 60 17.83 7.57 -7.10
CA SER A 60 18.74 8.44 -6.34
C SER A 60 18.85 8.02 -4.87
N VAL A 61 17.73 7.67 -4.24
CA VAL A 61 17.70 7.18 -2.84
C VAL A 61 18.39 5.82 -2.72
N GLU A 62 18.23 4.95 -3.71
CA GLU A 62 18.85 3.63 -3.75
C GLU A 62 20.33 3.65 -4.18
N GLY A 63 20.90 4.83 -4.48
CA GLY A 63 22.26 4.96 -5.01
C GLY A 63 22.44 4.34 -6.40
N SER A 64 21.35 4.11 -7.13
CA SER A 64 21.34 3.57 -8.48
C SER A 64 21.51 4.69 -9.52
N GLY A 65 22.27 4.41 -10.59
CA GLY A 65 22.46 5.36 -11.68
C GLY A 65 21.19 5.57 -12.51
N TRP A 66 21.00 6.79 -13.04
CA TRP A 66 19.83 7.12 -13.89
C TRP A 66 19.86 6.51 -15.29
N LEU A 67 20.93 5.80 -15.65
CA LEU A 67 21.02 5.08 -16.92
C LEU A 67 20.11 3.84 -16.94
N GLN A 68 19.70 3.34 -15.77
CA GLN A 68 19.00 2.06 -15.63
C GLN A 68 17.49 2.21 -15.33
N LEU A 69 16.91 3.39 -15.58
CA LEU A 69 15.52 3.67 -15.19
C LEU A 69 14.52 2.81 -15.97
N GLU A 70 14.80 2.54 -17.25
CA GLU A 70 13.96 1.68 -18.08
C GLU A 70 14.02 0.23 -17.58
N GLU A 71 15.20 -0.30 -17.32
CA GLU A 71 15.37 -1.65 -16.77
C GLU A 71 14.70 -1.76 -15.39
N MET A 72 14.81 -0.72 -14.56
CA MET A 72 14.16 -0.64 -13.26
C MET A 72 12.64 -0.78 -13.38
N GLU A 73 12.06 -0.07 -14.33
CA GLU A 73 10.62 -0.08 -14.59
C GLU A 73 10.19 -1.43 -15.21
N GLN A 74 10.88 -1.92 -16.23
CA GLN A 74 10.58 -3.20 -16.89
C GLN A 74 10.72 -4.38 -15.94
N TYR A 75 11.76 -4.37 -15.10
CA TYR A 75 11.95 -5.39 -14.07
C TYR A 75 10.77 -5.41 -13.09
N THR A 76 10.30 -4.24 -12.67
CA THR A 76 9.11 -4.12 -11.83
C THR A 76 7.86 -4.67 -12.53
N LYS A 77 7.62 -4.27 -13.79
CA LYS A 77 6.48 -4.74 -14.60
C LYS A 77 6.46 -6.25 -14.76
N SER A 78 7.62 -6.88 -14.95
CA SER A 78 7.76 -8.34 -15.10
C SER A 78 7.28 -9.15 -13.88
N LYS A 79 7.22 -8.51 -12.71
CA LYS A 79 6.77 -9.12 -11.45
C LYS A 79 5.29 -8.96 -11.19
N ILE A 80 4.59 -8.11 -11.94
CA ILE A 80 3.15 -7.90 -11.78
C ILE A 80 2.41 -9.13 -12.28
N ARG A 81 1.54 -9.69 -11.43
CA ARG A 81 0.75 -10.90 -11.74
C ARG A 81 -0.71 -10.61 -11.97
N SER A 82 -1.29 -9.66 -11.25
CA SER A 82 -2.67 -9.24 -11.46
C SER A 82 -2.94 -7.86 -10.86
N ILE A 83 -4.04 -7.26 -11.31
CA ILE A 83 -4.61 -6.02 -10.78
C ILE A 83 -6.05 -6.32 -10.36
N PHE A 84 -6.33 -6.28 -9.07
CA PHE A 84 -7.63 -6.65 -8.52
C PHE A 84 -8.49 -5.44 -8.15
N HIS A 85 -9.79 -5.67 -8.03
CA HIS A 85 -10.65 -4.78 -7.26
C HIS A 85 -10.43 -5.02 -5.76
N CYS A 86 -10.46 -3.97 -4.96
CA CYS A 86 -10.46 -4.05 -3.50
C CYS A 86 -11.47 -3.07 -2.89
N ASN A 87 -11.99 -3.41 -1.72
CA ASN A 87 -12.80 -2.54 -0.87
C ASN A 87 -12.47 -2.87 0.59
N CYS A 88 -11.87 -1.94 1.34
CA CYS A 88 -11.48 -2.17 2.74
C CYS A 88 -12.68 -2.41 3.66
N HIS A 89 -13.88 -1.99 3.27
CA HIS A 89 -15.12 -2.21 4.02
C HIS A 89 -15.72 -3.60 3.82
N ASN A 90 -15.13 -4.42 2.93
CA ASN A 90 -15.55 -5.79 2.69
C ASN A 90 -14.59 -6.79 3.34
N LYS A 91 -15.12 -7.98 3.65
CA LYS A 91 -14.34 -9.15 4.06
C LYS A 91 -14.64 -10.32 3.12
N PRO A 92 -13.67 -10.77 2.29
CA PRO A 92 -12.31 -10.27 2.14
C PRO A 92 -12.25 -8.88 1.51
N SER A 93 -11.22 -8.10 1.86
CA SER A 93 -11.02 -6.72 1.35
C SER A 93 -10.57 -6.67 -0.11
N ILE A 94 -10.23 -7.82 -0.70
CA ILE A 94 -9.73 -7.97 -2.06
C ILE A 94 -10.52 -9.01 -2.83
N SER A 95 -10.85 -8.69 -4.09
CA SER A 95 -11.47 -9.59 -5.05
C SER A 95 -10.43 -10.47 -5.75
N ALA A 96 -9.62 -11.20 -4.98
CA ALA A 96 -8.61 -12.15 -5.47
C ALA A 96 -9.06 -13.61 -5.35
N PRO A 97 -8.47 -14.56 -6.11
CA PRO A 97 -8.69 -15.99 -5.91
C PRO A 97 -8.43 -16.43 -4.46
N LYS A 98 -9.21 -17.40 -3.95
CA LYS A 98 -9.13 -17.89 -2.56
C LYS A 98 -7.73 -18.35 -2.14
N ILE A 99 -6.93 -18.88 -3.06
CA ILE A 99 -5.55 -19.32 -2.80
C ILE A 99 -4.61 -18.17 -2.38
N LEU A 100 -4.94 -16.94 -2.78
CA LEU A 100 -4.16 -15.75 -2.44
C LEU A 100 -4.68 -15.07 -1.18
N GLN A 101 -6.00 -15.05 -0.96
CA GLN A 101 -6.61 -14.38 0.19
C GLN A 101 -5.97 -14.82 1.51
N ASN A 102 -5.67 -13.85 2.38
CA ASN A 102 -5.08 -14.08 3.70
C ASN A 102 -3.70 -14.76 3.70
N ASN A 103 -3.02 -14.79 2.54
CA ASN A 103 -1.77 -15.51 2.35
C ASN A 103 -0.63 -14.62 1.81
N PHE A 104 -0.76 -13.30 1.94
CA PHE A 104 0.24 -12.35 1.48
C PHE A 104 1.39 -12.26 2.49
N ASP A 105 2.62 -12.40 2.01
CA ASP A 105 3.83 -12.20 2.83
C ASP A 105 3.91 -10.77 3.35
N ILE A 106 3.53 -9.81 2.50
CA ILE A 106 3.49 -8.40 2.86
C ILE A 106 2.26 -7.76 2.20
N VAL A 107 1.53 -6.94 2.96
CA VAL A 107 0.48 -6.05 2.44
C VAL A 107 0.90 -4.61 2.71
N VAL A 108 0.75 -3.75 1.70
CA VAL A 108 1.14 -2.35 1.80
C VAL A 108 -0.05 -1.46 1.48
N THR A 109 -0.29 -0.41 2.26
CA THR A 109 -1.38 0.54 2.03
C THR A 109 -0.94 1.95 2.41
N ILE A 110 -0.87 2.86 1.43
CA ILE A 110 -0.35 4.22 1.65
C ILE A 110 -1.42 5.22 1.22
N LEU A 111 -1.72 6.21 2.08
CA LEU A 111 -2.69 7.29 1.83
C LEU A 111 -4.06 6.74 1.41
N CYS A 112 -4.65 5.88 2.25
CA CYS A 112 -5.79 5.05 1.86
C CYS A 112 -6.88 5.01 2.92
N LEU A 113 -6.58 4.38 4.06
CA LEU A 113 -7.63 3.98 5.00
C LEU A 113 -8.27 5.18 5.67
N GLU A 114 -7.51 6.25 5.92
CA GLU A 114 -8.00 7.53 6.42
C GLU A 114 -8.97 8.21 5.44
N TYR A 115 -8.81 8.02 4.13
CA TYR A 115 -9.70 8.58 3.10
C TYR A 115 -10.93 7.72 2.84
N CYS A 116 -10.89 6.44 3.22
CA CYS A 116 -11.99 5.51 3.00
C CYS A 116 -13.01 5.52 4.15
N CYS A 117 -12.65 6.07 5.31
CA CYS A 117 -13.44 5.95 6.53
C CYS A 117 -13.96 7.30 7.01
N SER A 118 -15.12 7.27 7.67
CA SER A 118 -15.81 8.43 8.21
C SER A 118 -16.00 8.37 9.73
N SER A 119 -15.58 7.28 10.37
CA SER A 119 -15.57 7.11 11.82
C SER A 119 -14.41 6.22 12.29
N GLU A 120 -14.07 6.29 13.57
CA GLU A 120 -13.05 5.43 14.19
C GLU A 120 -13.42 3.94 14.10
N MET A 121 -14.70 3.61 14.25
CA MET A 121 -15.21 2.23 14.14
C MET A 121 -14.98 1.68 12.74
N GLU A 122 -15.39 2.44 11.72
CA GLU A 122 -15.19 2.08 10.31
C GLU A 122 -13.69 1.94 9.98
N TYR A 123 -12.85 2.82 10.53
CA TYR A 123 -11.40 2.73 10.37
C TYR A 123 -10.80 1.47 10.98
N LYS A 124 -11.17 1.13 12.22
CA LYS A 124 -10.70 -0.10 12.88
C LYS A 124 -11.14 -1.35 12.11
N GLU A 125 -12.37 -1.37 11.59
CA GLU A 125 -12.86 -2.47 10.75
C GLU A 125 -12.12 -2.57 9.41
N ALA A 126 -11.90 -1.44 8.74
CA ALA A 126 -11.15 -1.37 7.49
C ALA A 126 -9.71 -1.85 7.67
N VAL A 127 -9.02 -1.41 8.73
CA VAL A 127 -7.67 -1.88 9.09
C VAL A 127 -7.69 -3.39 9.29
N ARG A 128 -8.62 -3.93 10.08
CA ARG A 128 -8.75 -5.37 10.31
C ARG A 128 -8.94 -6.16 9.02
N ASN A 129 -9.83 -5.71 8.13
CA ASN A 129 -10.12 -6.38 6.87
C ASN A 129 -8.92 -6.40 5.90
N VAL A 130 -8.08 -5.36 5.92
CA VAL A 130 -6.87 -5.30 5.10
C VAL A 130 -5.74 -6.12 5.73
N VAL A 131 -5.53 -6.03 7.04
CA VAL A 131 -4.53 -6.83 7.78
C VAL A 131 -4.86 -8.33 7.72
N ASP A 132 -6.13 -8.72 7.60
CA ASP A 132 -6.55 -10.10 7.36
C ASP A 132 -5.90 -10.70 6.10
N GLN A 133 -5.54 -9.88 5.11
CA GLN A 133 -4.86 -10.36 3.89
C GLN A 133 -3.40 -10.74 4.14
N VAL A 134 -2.77 -10.23 5.20
CA VAL A 134 -1.41 -10.61 5.61
C VAL A 134 -1.44 -11.99 6.25
N LYS A 135 -0.53 -12.88 5.83
CA LYS A 135 -0.37 -14.19 6.47
C LYS A 135 0.18 -14.04 7.91
N PRO A 136 -0.02 -15.02 8.81
CA PRO A 136 0.63 -15.02 10.11
C PRO A 136 2.16 -14.90 9.99
N GLY A 137 2.78 -14.02 10.79
CA GLY A 137 4.21 -13.68 10.70
C GLY A 137 4.62 -12.84 9.48
N GLY A 138 3.68 -12.47 8.60
CA GLY A 138 3.90 -11.55 7.48
C GLY A 138 4.03 -10.10 7.91
N TRP A 139 4.30 -9.21 6.96
CA TRP A 139 4.48 -7.77 7.20
C TRP A 139 3.29 -6.94 6.74
N PHE A 140 2.97 -5.92 7.52
CA PHE A 140 2.02 -4.89 7.14
C PHE A 140 2.76 -3.55 7.08
N VAL A 141 2.70 -2.88 5.93
CA VAL A 141 3.28 -1.55 5.76
C VAL A 141 2.15 -0.57 5.50
N MET A 142 2.03 0.45 6.34
CA MET A 142 1.04 1.49 6.18
C MET A 142 1.69 2.86 6.18
N GLY A 143 1.15 3.77 5.40
CA GLY A 143 1.51 5.18 5.46
C GLY A 143 0.28 6.02 5.26
N GLY A 144 0.29 7.22 5.80
CA GLY A 144 -0.88 8.08 5.77
C GLY A 144 -0.58 9.45 6.34
N VAL A 145 -1.64 10.22 6.53
CA VAL A 145 -1.59 11.51 7.21
C VAL A 145 -2.31 11.44 8.56
N LEU A 146 -1.73 12.07 9.57
CA LEU A 146 -2.32 12.27 10.90
C LEU A 146 -2.95 13.65 10.98
N GLU A 147 -4.02 13.75 11.77
CA GLU A 147 -4.67 15.00 12.16
C GLU A 147 -5.14 15.90 11.00
N GLU A 148 -5.26 15.33 9.80
CA GLU A 148 -5.85 15.98 8.64
C GLU A 148 -7.33 15.62 8.52
N THR A 149 -8.11 16.52 7.92
CA THR A 149 -9.56 16.31 7.67
C THR A 149 -9.92 16.35 6.19
N TRP A 150 -8.99 16.76 5.32
CA TRP A 150 -9.21 16.82 3.89
C TRP A 150 -7.90 16.87 3.10
N CYS A 151 -8.00 16.59 1.80
CA CYS A 151 -6.95 16.84 0.81
C CYS A 151 -7.54 17.38 -0.49
N SER A 152 -6.69 17.87 -1.39
CA SER A 152 -7.09 18.30 -2.74
C SER A 152 -6.27 17.58 -3.80
N PHE A 153 -6.95 16.92 -4.75
CA PHE A 153 -6.34 16.26 -5.89
C PHE A 153 -7.03 16.70 -7.18
N GLY A 154 -6.26 17.21 -8.15
CA GLY A 154 -6.79 17.59 -9.47
C GLY A 154 -7.93 18.63 -9.40
N GLY A 155 -7.87 19.55 -8.43
CA GLY A 155 -8.90 20.56 -8.20
C GLY A 155 -10.16 20.06 -7.48
N ARG A 156 -10.17 18.81 -6.99
CA ARG A 156 -11.27 18.23 -6.20
C ARG A 156 -10.84 18.06 -4.75
N LYS A 157 -11.74 18.41 -3.83
CA LYS A 157 -11.55 18.21 -2.39
C LYS A 157 -12.10 16.85 -1.97
N PHE A 158 -11.32 16.11 -1.19
CA PHE A 158 -11.73 14.86 -0.56
C PHE A 158 -11.58 15.00 0.94
N THR A 159 -12.54 14.49 1.71
CA THR A 159 -12.46 14.43 3.17
C THR A 159 -11.69 13.19 3.60
N CYS A 160 -11.02 13.25 4.74
CA CYS A 160 -10.49 12.09 5.44
C CYS A 160 -10.93 12.11 6.91
N LEU A 161 -10.92 10.93 7.51
CA LEU A 161 -11.01 10.78 8.95
C LEU A 161 -9.85 11.52 9.62
N TYR A 162 -10.16 12.27 10.67
CA TYR A 162 -9.16 12.84 11.57
C TYR A 162 -8.47 11.70 12.34
N LEU A 163 -7.38 11.18 11.75
CA LEU A 163 -6.64 10.06 12.31
C LEU A 163 -5.60 10.56 13.31
N THR A 164 -5.77 10.20 14.59
CA THR A 164 -4.75 10.44 15.61
C THR A 164 -3.75 9.30 15.66
N GLU A 165 -2.56 9.57 16.16
CA GLU A 165 -1.55 8.54 16.41
C GLU A 165 -2.07 7.45 17.36
N ASN A 166 -2.79 7.84 18.42
CA ASN A 166 -3.40 6.89 19.35
C ASN A 166 -4.37 5.94 18.64
N LEU A 167 -5.28 6.47 17.81
CA LEU A 167 -6.22 5.67 17.05
C LEU A 167 -5.52 4.75 16.04
N LEU A 168 -4.46 5.22 15.38
CA LEU A 168 -3.64 4.40 14.48
C LEU A 168 -3.08 3.18 15.23
N PHE A 169 -2.37 3.41 16.34
CA PHE A 169 -1.74 2.32 17.09
C PHE A 169 -2.78 1.38 17.73
N GLU A 170 -3.90 1.91 18.21
CA GLU A 170 -5.00 1.11 18.74
C GLU A 170 -5.59 0.19 17.66
N ALA A 171 -5.92 0.72 16.48
CA ALA A 171 -6.47 -0.06 15.38
C ALA A 171 -5.52 -1.17 14.89
N LEU A 172 -4.22 -0.87 14.78
CA LEU A 172 -3.21 -1.85 14.37
C LEU A 172 -3.04 -2.96 15.41
N ARG A 173 -3.03 -2.61 16.71
CA ARG A 173 -2.96 -3.58 17.80
C ARG A 173 -4.18 -4.49 17.83
N GLU A 174 -5.38 -3.94 17.70
CA GLU A 174 -6.63 -4.71 17.59
C GLU A 174 -6.69 -5.61 16.34
N ALA A 175 -5.88 -5.31 15.31
CA ALA A 175 -5.74 -6.12 14.10
C ALA A 175 -4.65 -7.21 14.21
N ASN A 176 -4.11 -7.45 15.41
CA ASN A 176 -3.03 -8.43 15.69
C ASN A 176 -1.70 -8.09 15.01
N LEU A 177 -1.37 -6.80 14.90
CA LEU A 177 -0.02 -6.36 14.54
C LEU A 177 0.80 -6.10 15.80
N LEU A 178 2.08 -6.49 15.75
CA LEU A 178 3.03 -6.39 16.85
C LEU A 178 3.60 -4.97 16.97
N VAL A 179 2.74 -3.98 17.22
CA VAL A 179 3.12 -2.56 17.21
C VAL A 179 3.94 -2.10 18.42
N ASP A 180 3.96 -2.90 19.49
CA ASP A 180 4.73 -2.65 20.73
C ASP A 180 6.07 -3.37 20.79
N ASP A 181 6.40 -4.15 19.75
CA ASP A 181 7.66 -4.87 19.68
C ASP A 181 8.62 -4.13 18.75
N ASP A 182 9.63 -3.48 19.33
CA ASP A 182 10.66 -2.73 18.61
C ASP A 182 11.43 -3.57 17.57
N GLN A 183 11.46 -4.90 17.72
CA GLN A 183 12.09 -5.79 16.73
C GLN A 183 11.16 -6.13 15.56
N SER A 184 9.86 -5.95 15.74
CA SER A 184 8.82 -6.31 14.79
C SER A 184 8.06 -5.12 14.23
N CYS A 185 8.38 -3.89 14.65
CA CYS A 185 7.71 -2.68 14.20
C CYS A 185 8.69 -1.52 14.05
N ILE A 186 8.57 -0.81 12.93
CA ILE A 186 9.31 0.43 12.65
C ILE A 186 8.27 1.50 12.35
N TYR A 187 8.37 2.63 13.03
CA TYR A 187 7.47 3.76 12.86
C TYR A 187 8.27 5.05 12.65
N TYR A 188 7.90 5.79 11.59
CA TYR A 188 8.42 7.11 11.29
C TYR A 188 7.25 8.07 11.14
N CYS A 189 7.34 9.24 11.77
CA CYS A 189 6.41 10.33 11.58
C CYS A 189 7.17 11.63 11.41
N ALA A 190 6.87 12.36 10.34
CA ALA A 190 7.46 13.66 10.06
C ALA A 190 6.39 14.58 9.47
N GLN A 191 6.17 15.72 10.12
CA GLN A 191 5.22 16.75 9.67
C GLN A 191 3.81 16.19 9.42
N GLY A 192 3.32 15.31 10.29
CA GLY A 192 2.00 14.69 10.17
C GLY A 192 1.90 13.56 9.15
N ILE A 193 2.94 13.30 8.35
CA ILE A 193 3.00 12.14 7.46
C ILE A 193 3.69 11.00 8.20
N PHE A 194 3.05 9.83 8.22
CA PHE A 194 3.62 8.65 8.86
C PHE A 194 3.88 7.51 7.89
N LEU A 195 4.83 6.65 8.27
CA LEU A 195 5.09 5.35 7.70
C LEU A 195 5.32 4.37 8.84
N ILE A 196 4.58 3.27 8.84
CA ILE A 196 4.66 2.20 9.83
C ILE A 196 4.84 0.86 9.11
N CYS A 197 5.76 0.02 9.59
CA CYS A 197 6.03 -1.30 9.06
C CYS A 197 6.09 -2.27 10.24
N CYS A 198 5.07 -3.14 10.39
CA CYS A 198 4.99 -4.03 11.55
C CYS A 198 4.59 -5.45 11.16
N LYS A 199 5.07 -6.46 11.89
CA LYS A 199 4.69 -7.85 11.67
C LYS A 199 3.31 -8.15 12.21
N LYS A 200 2.63 -9.08 11.54
CA LYS A 200 1.43 -9.74 12.05
C LYS A 200 1.81 -10.87 13.00
N GLN A 201 1.06 -11.01 14.09
CA GLN A 201 1.18 -12.11 15.02
C GLN A 201 1.09 -13.48 14.30
N ILE A 202 1.84 -14.47 14.80
CA ILE A 202 1.85 -15.87 14.31
C ILE A 202 0.64 -16.63 14.86
#